data_AF-A0AAD3W1H2-F1
#
_entry.id   AF-A0AAD3W1H2-F1
#
_cell.length_a   1.000
_cell.length_b   1.000
_cell.length_c   1.000
_cell.angle_alpha   90.00
_cell.angle_beta   90.00
_cell.angle_gamma   90.00
#
_symmetry.space_group_name_H-M   'P 1'
#
loop_
_entity.id
_entity.type
_entity.pdbx_description
1 polymer ?
#
loop_
_entity_poly.entity_id
_entity_poly.type
_entity_poly.pdbx_seq_one_letter_code
_entity_poly.pdbx_strand_id
1 'polypeptide(L)'
;MESRIQFALRMFLPAAVCMLLAVLLVRLAWFGNDFVLLTVEESSMNAITGWPLALPELSQVFIDANEKTLLLSEKKNLFGVCLGVYYSASSQGVEFDEALILSRTGKAVLNLPAPASLTAPGIDGEIVELVNNQARVVSGKLTIRKTGRDGTVYLKYGSREFALKPGESWAELVVLEPAGPRAVSADAWKEELEKCFEKGYPATRLAIANRGLWPKSGVKVGFVND
;
A
#
# COMPACT_ATOMS: atom_id res chain seq x y z
N MET A 1 7.99 -50.67 -4.63
CA MET A 1 8.49 -49.29 -4.78
C MET A 1 7.82 -48.30 -3.81
N GLU A 2 6.65 -48.62 -3.24
CA GLU A 2 5.93 -47.81 -2.24
C GLU A 2 6.66 -47.62 -0.89
N SER A 3 7.50 -48.58 -0.45
CA SER A 3 8.12 -48.51 0.88
C SER A 3 9.19 -47.41 1.02
N ARG A 4 9.88 -47.06 -0.07
CA ARG A 4 10.89 -45.98 -0.07
C ARG A 4 10.25 -44.59 -0.02
N ILE A 5 9.09 -44.42 -0.66
CA ILE A 5 8.33 -43.16 -0.65
C ILE A 5 7.70 -42.95 0.73
N GLN A 6 7.09 -43.97 1.33
CA GLN A 6 6.54 -43.87 2.69
C GLN A 6 7.61 -43.60 3.75
N PHE A 7 8.79 -44.22 3.63
CA PHE A 7 9.90 -43.97 4.56
C PHE A 7 10.48 -42.55 4.40
N ALA A 8 10.67 -42.10 3.15
CA ALA A 8 11.07 -40.73 2.87
C ALA A 8 10.04 -39.74 3.42
N LEU A 9 8.74 -39.94 3.17
CA LEU A 9 7.69 -39.05 3.68
C LEU A 9 7.69 -38.97 5.22
N ARG A 10 7.88 -40.10 5.91
CA ARG A 10 7.94 -40.17 7.38
C ARG A 10 9.14 -39.45 7.99
N MET A 11 10.27 -39.36 7.30
CA MET A 11 11.43 -38.59 7.77
C MET A 11 11.42 -37.13 7.31
N PHE A 12 10.99 -36.85 6.07
CA PHE A 12 11.02 -35.50 5.53
C PHE A 12 9.88 -34.62 6.05
N LEU A 13 8.70 -35.19 6.35
CA LEU A 13 7.56 -34.42 6.85
C LEU A 13 7.85 -33.79 8.23
N PRO A 14 8.36 -34.51 9.25
CA PRO A 14 8.72 -33.90 10.53
C PRO A 14 9.83 -32.85 10.39
N ALA A 15 10.85 -33.12 9.56
CA ALA A 15 11.93 -32.17 9.33
C ALA A 15 11.42 -30.86 8.68
N ALA A 16 10.53 -30.96 7.70
CA ALA A 16 9.90 -29.81 7.06
C ALA A 16 9.02 -29.02 8.05
N VAL A 17 8.25 -29.71 8.89
CA VAL A 17 7.45 -29.08 9.95
C VAL A 17 8.35 -28.37 10.97
N CYS A 18 9.43 -29.00 11.42
CA CYS A 18 10.40 -28.38 12.33
C CYS A 18 11.06 -27.13 11.72
N MET A 19 11.44 -27.17 10.44
CA MET A 19 11.97 -26.00 9.74
C MET A 19 10.95 -24.87 9.63
N LEU A 20 9.69 -25.17 9.29
CA LEU A 20 8.63 -24.18 9.22
C LEU A 20 8.36 -23.55 10.59
N LEU A 21 8.31 -24.36 11.65
CA LEU A 21 8.17 -23.89 13.03
C LEU A 21 9.34 -23.02 13.46
N ALA A 22 10.58 -23.41 13.14
CA ALA A 22 11.77 -22.63 13.45
C ALA A 22 11.72 -21.25 12.77
N VAL A 23 11.34 -21.19 11.48
CA VAL A 23 11.19 -19.92 10.75
C VAL A 23 10.09 -19.04 11.38
N LEU A 24 8.98 -19.65 11.80
CA LEU A 24 7.89 -18.93 12.46
C LEU A 24 8.30 -18.38 13.83
N LEU A 25 8.99 -19.19 14.65
CA LEU A 25 9.50 -18.79 15.96
C LEU A 25 10.54 -17.67 15.85
N VAL A 26 11.47 -17.76 14.89
CA VAL A 26 12.46 -16.71 14.64
C VAL A 26 11.78 -15.38 14.28
N ARG A 27 10.73 -15.42 13.45
CA ARG A 27 9.97 -14.22 13.08
C ARG A 27 9.18 -13.64 14.25
N LEU A 28 8.57 -14.49 15.07
CA LEU A 28 7.91 -14.07 16.31
C LEU A 28 8.91 -13.41 17.27
N ALA A 29 10.14 -13.92 17.35
CA ALA A 29 11.18 -13.31 18.16
C ALA A 29 11.65 -11.96 17.58
N TRP A 30 11.74 -11.81 16.25
CA TRP A 30 12.20 -10.57 15.62
C TRP A 30 11.15 -9.45 15.60
N PHE A 31 9.88 -9.81 15.41
CA PHE A 31 8.76 -8.87 15.27
C PHE A 31 7.73 -9.09 16.37
N GLY A 32 8.17 -9.46 17.58
CA GLY A 32 7.27 -9.76 18.69
C GLY A 32 6.42 -8.55 19.05
N ASN A 33 7.11 -7.43 19.32
CA ASN A 33 6.52 -6.17 19.76
C ASN A 33 6.31 -5.17 18.63
N ASP A 34 7.03 -5.31 17.52
CA ASP A 34 7.04 -4.34 16.43
C ASP A 34 6.70 -4.99 15.09
N PHE A 35 6.33 -4.16 14.12
CA PHE A 35 6.19 -4.52 12.71
C PHE A 35 6.73 -3.38 11.84
N VAL A 36 7.08 -3.64 10.59
CA VAL A 36 7.48 -2.57 9.66
C VAL A 36 6.23 -1.92 9.08
N LEU A 37 6.12 -0.60 9.15
CA LEU A 37 5.04 0.14 8.49
C LEU A 37 5.55 0.76 7.18
N LEU A 38 4.85 0.47 6.08
CA LEU A 38 5.05 1.07 4.77
C LEU A 38 3.80 1.88 4.42
N THR A 39 3.97 3.14 4.01
CA THR A 39 2.88 3.96 3.47
C THR A 39 3.04 4.10 1.97
N VAL A 40 1.96 3.91 1.23
CA VAL A 40 1.88 3.99 -0.23
C VAL A 40 0.80 5.01 -0.57
N GLU A 41 1.18 6.14 -1.14
CA GLU A 41 0.28 7.24 -1.45
C GLU A 41 0.19 7.40 -2.97
N GLU A 42 -1.01 7.24 -3.52
CA GLU A 42 -1.33 7.59 -4.90
C GLU A 42 -2.02 8.98 -4.91
N SER A 43 -1.50 9.90 -5.71
CA SER A 43 -2.08 11.24 -5.88
C SER A 43 -2.29 11.51 -7.37
N SER A 44 -3.55 11.59 -7.79
CA SER A 44 -3.93 11.82 -9.19
C SER A 44 -4.53 13.20 -9.39
N MET A 45 -4.31 13.84 -10.55
CA MET A 45 -4.86 15.18 -10.83
C MET A 45 -6.28 15.15 -11.40
N ASN A 46 -6.68 14.04 -12.02
CA ASN A 46 -7.92 13.94 -12.81
C ASN A 46 -8.68 12.63 -12.56
N ALA A 47 -8.36 11.92 -11.48
CA ALA A 47 -9.05 10.67 -11.16
C ALA A 47 -10.47 10.92 -10.66
N ILE A 48 -10.79 12.12 -10.20
CA ILE A 48 -12.15 12.51 -9.82
C ILE A 48 -12.77 13.38 -10.92
N THR A 49 -13.95 13.00 -11.40
CA THR A 49 -14.67 13.66 -12.51
C THR A 49 -15.56 14.82 -12.07
N GLY A 50 -15.85 14.96 -10.78
CA GLY A 50 -16.73 15.99 -10.25
C GLY A 50 -16.56 16.20 -8.75
N TRP A 51 -17.05 17.32 -8.23
CA TRP A 51 -16.97 17.62 -6.80
C TRP A 51 -18.09 16.89 -6.05
N PRO A 52 -17.77 16.01 -5.09
CA PRO A 52 -18.80 15.35 -4.28
C PRO A 52 -19.54 16.37 -3.43
N LEU A 53 -20.88 16.36 -3.47
CA LEU A 53 -21.71 17.19 -2.59
C LEU A 53 -21.63 16.72 -1.12
N ALA A 54 -21.42 15.41 -0.94
CA ALA A 54 -21.12 14.78 0.33
C ALA A 54 -20.06 13.69 0.10
N LEU A 55 -19.06 13.64 0.98
CA LEU A 55 -18.05 12.59 0.96
C LEU A 55 -18.49 11.47 1.90
N PRO A 56 -18.58 10.21 1.43
CA PRO A 56 -18.57 9.10 2.37
C PRO A 56 -17.22 9.10 3.10
N GLU A 57 -17.24 8.89 4.41
CA GLU A 57 -16.00 8.71 5.18
C GLU A 57 -15.31 7.42 4.71
N LEU A 58 -14.19 7.57 4.00
CA LEU A 58 -13.35 6.46 3.59
C LEU A 58 -12.26 6.15 4.60
N SER A 59 -11.73 7.17 5.28
CA SER A 59 -10.55 7.01 6.13
C SER A 59 -10.89 6.24 7.40
N GLN A 60 -10.56 4.95 7.40
CA GLN A 60 -10.66 4.06 8.55
C GLN A 60 -9.33 3.92 9.29
N VAL A 61 -8.29 4.62 8.82
CA VAL A 61 -6.94 4.52 9.32
C VAL A 61 -6.33 5.91 9.48
N PHE A 62 -5.86 6.22 10.68
CA PHE A 62 -5.08 7.42 10.95
C PHE A 62 -3.67 7.05 11.39
N ILE A 63 -2.67 7.74 10.83
CA ILE A 63 -1.26 7.48 11.06
C ILE A 63 -0.61 8.73 11.66
N ASP A 64 -0.24 8.65 12.93
CA ASP A 64 0.66 9.62 13.55
C ASP A 64 2.10 9.09 13.44
N ALA A 65 2.87 9.67 12.52
CA ALA A 65 4.26 9.28 12.32
C ALA A 65 5.19 9.71 13.48
N ASN A 66 4.85 10.76 14.21
CA ASN A 66 5.66 11.27 15.32
C ASN A 66 5.50 10.38 16.55
N GLU A 67 4.27 10.06 16.90
CA GLU A 67 3.96 9.18 18.02
C GLU A 67 4.08 7.69 17.69
N LYS A 68 4.21 7.35 16.40
CA LYS A 68 4.11 5.98 15.87
C LYS A 68 2.79 5.31 16.28
N THR A 69 1.70 6.06 16.14
CA THR A 69 0.34 5.62 16.47
C THR A 69 -0.45 5.31 15.21
N LEU A 70 -1.07 4.13 15.16
CA LEU A 70 -1.96 3.69 14.06
C LEU A 70 -3.35 3.56 14.66
N LEU A 71 -4.24 4.52 14.38
CA LEU A 71 -5.63 4.41 14.82
C LEU A 71 -6.42 3.69 13.74
N LEU A 72 -7.21 2.71 14.18
CA LEU A 72 -8.09 1.92 13.32
C LEU A 72 -9.53 2.09 13.76
N SER A 73 -10.47 2.00 12.81
CA SER A 73 -11.90 1.86 13.08
C SER A 73 -12.22 0.62 13.90
N GLU A 74 -11.47 -0.47 13.66
CA GLU A 74 -11.70 -1.77 14.28
C GLU A 74 -10.44 -2.38 14.87
N LYS A 75 -10.62 -3.20 15.91
CA LYS A 75 -9.53 -3.98 16.50
C LYS A 75 -9.03 -5.05 15.53
N LYS A 76 -7.72 -5.04 15.21
CA LYS A 76 -7.07 -6.08 14.40
C LYS A 76 -6.13 -6.94 15.26
N ASN A 77 -5.96 -8.20 14.87
CA ASN A 77 -5.03 -9.12 15.53
C ASN A 77 -3.61 -8.96 14.94
N LEU A 78 -2.68 -8.46 15.76
CA LEU A 78 -1.29 -8.20 15.37
C LEU A 78 -0.31 -9.33 15.72
N PHE A 79 -0.80 -10.47 16.22
CA PHE A 79 0.04 -11.61 16.53
C PHE A 79 0.76 -12.12 15.28
N GLY A 80 2.09 -12.17 15.36
CA GLY A 80 2.98 -12.57 14.25
C GLY A 80 3.03 -11.61 13.05
N VAL A 81 2.36 -10.46 13.11
CA VAL A 81 2.45 -9.43 12.05
C VAL A 81 3.85 -8.84 12.07
N CYS A 82 4.46 -8.75 10.89
CA CYS A 82 5.81 -8.18 10.69
C CYS A 82 5.84 -7.06 9.65
N LEU A 83 4.78 -6.90 8.86
CA LEU A 83 4.63 -5.83 7.87
C LEU A 83 3.19 -5.31 7.89
N GLY A 84 3.03 -3.99 7.97
CA GLY A 84 1.81 -3.26 7.68
C GLY A 84 2.03 -2.42 6.43
N VAL A 85 1.15 -2.53 5.44
CA VAL A 85 1.16 -1.67 4.25
C VAL A 85 -0.13 -0.88 4.26
N TYR A 86 -0.01 0.42 4.48
CA TYR A 86 -1.11 1.36 4.33
C TYR A 86 -1.05 1.95 2.92
N TYR A 87 -2.19 1.96 2.24
CA TYR A 87 -2.37 2.54 0.93
C TYR A 87 -3.53 3.52 0.97
N SER A 88 -3.31 4.69 0.38
CA SER A 88 -4.32 5.70 0.14
C SER A 88 -4.20 6.23 -1.29
N ALA A 89 -5.33 6.45 -1.94
CA ALA A 89 -5.41 7.08 -3.24
C ALA A 89 -6.30 8.31 -3.17
N SER A 90 -5.77 9.43 -3.64
CA SER A 90 -6.46 10.72 -3.60
C SER A 90 -6.36 11.46 -4.92
N SER A 91 -7.36 12.31 -5.17
CA SER A 91 -7.35 13.24 -6.29
C SER A 91 -7.88 14.58 -5.83
N GLN A 92 -7.11 15.65 -6.08
CA GLN A 92 -7.46 17.02 -5.69
C GLN A 92 -7.82 17.17 -4.19
N GLY A 93 -7.15 16.39 -3.32
CA GLY A 93 -7.38 16.39 -1.88
C GLY A 93 -8.55 15.52 -1.40
N VAL A 94 -9.27 14.86 -2.32
CA VAL A 94 -10.32 13.90 -1.99
C VAL A 94 -9.75 12.49 -2.08
N GLU A 95 -9.77 11.75 -0.97
CA GLU A 95 -9.48 10.32 -0.95
C GLU A 95 -10.62 9.53 -1.62
N PHE A 96 -10.28 8.53 -2.42
CA PHE A 96 -11.24 7.70 -3.15
C PHE A 96 -10.98 6.19 -3.03
N ASP A 97 -9.84 5.79 -2.45
CA ASP A 97 -9.52 4.40 -2.17
C ASP A 97 -8.56 4.33 -0.97
N GLU A 98 -8.76 3.35 -0.10
CA GLU A 98 -7.94 3.13 1.09
C GLU A 98 -7.80 1.62 1.34
N ALA A 99 -6.60 1.17 1.71
CA ALA A 99 -6.39 -0.21 2.14
C ALA A 99 -5.31 -0.33 3.21
N LEU A 100 -5.54 -1.22 4.18
CA LEU A 100 -4.53 -1.64 5.15
C LEU A 100 -4.29 -3.15 5.07
N ILE A 101 -3.07 -3.53 4.70
CA ILE A 101 -2.64 -4.93 4.63
C ILE A 101 -1.71 -5.23 5.80
N LEU A 102 -2.13 -6.15 6.68
CA LEU A 102 -1.31 -6.66 7.77
C LEU A 102 -0.79 -8.06 7.42
N SER A 103 0.53 -8.19 7.25
CA SER A 103 1.18 -9.41 6.80
C SER A 103 2.06 -10.05 7.87
N ARG A 104 1.85 -11.36 8.06
CA ARG A 104 2.70 -12.23 8.89
C ARG A 104 3.91 -12.78 8.14
N THR A 105 3.85 -12.77 6.81
CA THR A 105 4.94 -13.29 5.95
C THR A 105 5.96 -12.22 5.58
N GLY A 106 5.70 -10.95 5.90
CA GLY A 106 6.57 -9.84 5.56
C GLY A 106 6.58 -9.57 4.05
N LYS A 107 5.52 -10.03 3.38
CA LYS A 107 5.26 -9.91 1.95
C LYS A 107 3.83 -9.42 1.75
N ALA A 108 3.63 -8.61 0.73
CA ALA A 108 2.32 -8.09 0.35
C ALA A 108 2.31 -7.75 -1.15
N VAL A 109 1.13 -7.71 -1.75
CA VAL A 109 0.93 -7.27 -3.13
C VAL A 109 -0.21 -6.27 -3.12
N LEU A 110 0.05 -5.08 -3.68
CA LEU A 110 -0.92 -4.04 -3.91
C LEU A 110 -1.21 -3.96 -5.40
N ASN A 111 -2.47 -4.24 -5.77
CA ASN A 111 -2.90 -4.21 -7.16
C ASN A 111 -3.31 -2.78 -7.54
N LEU A 112 -2.34 -1.87 -7.62
CA LEU A 112 -2.58 -0.45 -7.94
C LEU A 112 -3.42 -0.22 -9.22
N PRO A 113 -3.28 -1.01 -10.30
CA PRO A 113 -4.12 -0.87 -11.49
C PRO A 113 -5.57 -1.38 -11.33
N ALA A 114 -5.93 -1.95 -10.17
CA ALA A 114 -7.31 -2.34 -9.93
C ALA A 114 -8.20 -1.10 -9.99
N PRO A 115 -9.39 -1.20 -10.62
CA PRO A 115 -10.32 -0.10 -10.62
C PRO A 115 -10.74 0.23 -9.19
N ALA A 116 -10.69 1.50 -8.85
CA ALA A 116 -11.31 2.04 -7.65
C ALA A 116 -12.74 2.50 -7.99
N SER A 117 -13.60 2.58 -6.98
CA SER A 117 -14.97 3.06 -7.14
C SER A 117 -15.30 3.96 -5.96
N LEU A 118 -15.79 5.15 -6.28
CA LEU A 118 -16.31 6.10 -5.32
C LEU A 118 -17.61 6.64 -5.89
N THR A 119 -18.73 6.26 -5.28
CA THR A 119 -20.04 6.73 -5.67
C THR A 119 -20.54 7.80 -4.72
N ALA A 120 -21.18 8.82 -5.26
CA ALA A 120 -21.81 9.88 -4.48
C ALA A 120 -23.09 10.37 -5.15
N PRO A 121 -24.01 11.02 -4.40
CA PRO A 121 -25.15 11.70 -5.00
C PRO A 121 -24.70 12.86 -5.89
N GLY A 122 -25.21 12.88 -7.13
CA GLY A 122 -25.07 13.98 -8.08
C GLY A 122 -25.98 15.16 -7.75
N ILE A 123 -25.88 16.23 -8.55
CA ILE A 123 -26.69 17.45 -8.39
C ILE A 123 -28.18 17.17 -8.64
N ASP A 124 -28.48 16.18 -9.48
CA ASP A 124 -29.82 15.68 -9.76
C ASP A 124 -30.32 14.65 -8.74
N GLY A 125 -29.49 14.28 -7.76
CA GLY A 125 -29.79 13.28 -6.72
C GLY A 125 -29.52 11.83 -7.15
N GLU A 126 -29.12 11.59 -8.40
CA GLU A 126 -28.75 10.25 -8.88
C GLU A 126 -27.37 9.83 -8.38
N ILE A 127 -27.14 8.53 -8.21
CA ILE A 127 -25.82 8.03 -7.81
C ILE A 127 -24.89 8.07 -9.02
N VAL A 128 -23.78 8.79 -8.89
CA VAL A 128 -22.76 8.91 -9.94
C VAL A 128 -21.44 8.29 -9.51
N GLU A 129 -20.75 7.64 -10.45
CA GLU A 129 -19.37 7.20 -10.26
C GLU A 129 -18.42 8.39 -10.45
N LEU A 130 -17.67 8.72 -9.40
CA LEU A 130 -16.75 9.85 -9.41
C LEU A 130 -15.36 9.47 -9.91
N VAL A 131 -14.98 8.19 -9.88
CA VAL A 131 -13.62 7.78 -10.26
C VAL A 131 -13.49 7.53 -11.77
N ASN A 132 -12.70 8.35 -12.43
CA ASN A 132 -12.17 8.04 -13.76
C ASN A 132 -10.92 7.16 -13.65
N ASN A 133 -11.11 5.84 -13.70
CA ASN A 133 -10.01 4.88 -13.65
C ASN A 133 -9.04 4.97 -14.85
N GLN A 134 -9.44 5.58 -15.98
CA GLN A 134 -8.53 5.79 -17.11
C GLN A 134 -7.52 6.92 -16.85
N ALA A 135 -7.85 7.83 -15.92
CA ALA A 135 -6.98 8.92 -15.51
C ALA A 135 -5.98 8.52 -14.39
N ARG A 136 -6.09 7.29 -13.86
CA ARG A 136 -5.17 6.72 -12.88
C ARG A 136 -4.06 5.96 -13.60
N VAL A 137 -2.85 6.52 -13.59
CA VAL A 137 -1.74 6.05 -14.42
C VAL A 137 -0.64 5.51 -13.52
N VAL A 138 -0.49 4.19 -13.48
CA VAL A 138 0.52 3.51 -12.66
C VAL A 138 1.29 2.49 -13.47
N SER A 139 2.55 2.26 -13.12
CA SER A 139 3.45 1.33 -13.81
C SER A 139 3.16 -0.15 -13.55
N GLY A 140 2.18 -0.49 -12.71
CA GLY A 140 1.73 -1.85 -12.45
C GLY A 140 1.50 -2.15 -10.96
N LYS A 141 1.58 -3.43 -10.58
CA LYS A 141 1.42 -3.87 -9.18
C LYS A 141 2.65 -3.51 -8.34
N LEU A 142 2.42 -3.11 -7.10
CA LEU A 142 3.48 -2.98 -6.10
C LEU A 142 3.59 -4.28 -5.31
N THR A 143 4.77 -4.90 -5.32
CA THR A 143 5.03 -6.15 -4.61
C THR A 143 6.11 -5.95 -3.55
N ILE A 144 5.77 -6.17 -2.28
CA ILE A 144 6.74 -6.27 -1.19
C ILE A 144 7.22 -7.71 -1.15
N ARG A 145 8.45 -7.96 -1.59
CA ARG A 145 9.02 -9.31 -1.75
C ARG A 145 9.53 -9.87 -0.43
N LYS A 146 10.07 -9.00 0.43
CA LYS A 146 10.69 -9.37 1.70
C LYS A 146 10.76 -8.15 2.62
N THR A 147 10.63 -8.42 3.92
CA THR A 147 10.94 -7.48 5.00
C THR A 147 12.15 -8.01 5.79
N GLY A 148 13.17 -7.17 5.95
CA GLY A 148 14.38 -7.44 6.71
C GLY A 148 14.18 -7.21 8.21
N ARG A 149 15.03 -7.82 9.04
CA ARG A 149 15.00 -7.66 10.51
C ARG A 149 15.32 -6.22 10.93
N ASP A 150 16.15 -5.55 10.16
CA ASP A 150 16.52 -4.14 10.31
C ASP A 150 15.40 -3.17 9.91
N GLY A 151 14.27 -3.68 9.44
CA GLY A 151 13.15 -2.88 8.94
C GLY A 151 13.25 -2.53 7.46
N THR A 152 14.30 -2.97 6.75
CA THR A 152 14.44 -2.72 5.31
C THR A 152 13.38 -3.50 4.53
N VAL A 153 12.70 -2.85 3.60
CA VAL A 153 11.73 -3.49 2.70
C VAL A 153 12.29 -3.61 1.28
N TYR A 154 12.10 -4.78 0.67
CA TYR A 154 12.50 -5.05 -0.71
C TYR A 154 11.27 -5.06 -1.60
N LEU A 155 11.21 -4.15 -2.57
CA LEU A 155 10.04 -3.90 -3.39
C LEU A 155 10.31 -4.22 -4.85
N LYS A 156 9.25 -4.59 -5.55
CA LYS A 156 9.18 -4.63 -7.01
C LYS A 156 7.98 -3.81 -7.46
N TYR A 157 8.20 -2.90 -8.40
CA TYR A 157 7.16 -2.06 -8.96
C TYR A 157 7.42 -1.83 -10.45
N GLY A 158 6.46 -2.25 -11.29
CA GLY A 158 6.68 -2.37 -12.73
C GLY A 158 7.89 -3.27 -13.04
N SER A 159 8.86 -2.73 -13.79
CA SER A 159 10.14 -3.39 -14.10
C SER A 159 11.24 -3.15 -13.07
N ARG A 160 11.01 -2.30 -12.06
CA ARG A 160 12.03 -1.88 -11.10
C ARG A 160 12.02 -2.76 -9.86
N GLU A 161 13.22 -3.06 -9.36
CA GLU A 161 13.42 -3.66 -8.04
C GLU A 161 14.34 -2.74 -7.23
N PHE A 162 13.96 -2.48 -5.98
CA PHE A 162 14.70 -1.58 -5.08
C PHE A 162 14.43 -1.92 -3.63
N ALA A 163 15.20 -1.33 -2.72
CA ALA A 163 15.01 -1.47 -1.29
C ALA A 163 14.90 -0.11 -0.63
N LEU A 164 14.09 -0.02 0.42
CA LEU A 164 13.98 1.17 1.26
C LEU A 164 14.32 0.77 2.70
N LYS A 165 15.33 1.42 3.28
CA LYS A 165 15.63 1.35 4.70
C LYS A 165 14.61 2.16 5.50
N PRO A 166 14.51 1.95 6.83
CA PRO A 166 13.70 2.81 7.68
C PRO A 166 14.01 4.30 7.48
N GLY A 167 12.97 5.10 7.23
CA GLY A 167 13.07 6.53 6.97
C GLY A 167 13.29 6.90 5.50
N GLU A 168 13.63 5.93 4.64
CA GLU A 168 13.77 6.19 3.20
C GLU A 168 12.41 6.19 2.49
N SER A 169 12.33 7.00 1.44
CA SER A 169 11.18 7.09 0.55
C SER A 169 11.60 7.03 -0.90
N TRP A 170 10.67 6.62 -1.73
CA TRP A 170 10.78 6.65 -3.19
C TRP A 170 9.48 7.16 -3.77
N ALA A 171 9.54 7.89 -4.87
CA ALA A 171 8.35 8.34 -5.54
C ALA A 171 8.57 8.42 -7.06
N GLU A 172 7.47 8.33 -7.80
CA GLU A 172 7.42 8.58 -9.23
C GLU A 172 6.25 9.49 -9.60
N LEU A 173 6.39 10.13 -10.76
CA LEU A 173 5.32 10.84 -11.42
C LEU A 173 5.15 10.24 -12.82
N VAL A 174 3.92 9.86 -13.16
CA VAL A 174 3.56 9.35 -14.49
C VAL A 174 2.48 10.24 -15.07
N VAL A 175 2.66 10.63 -16.32
CA VAL A 175 1.70 11.45 -17.07
C VAL A 175 1.12 10.62 -18.21
N LEU A 176 -0.17 10.78 -18.50
CA LEU A 176 -0.84 10.16 -19.65
C LEU A 176 -0.96 11.17 -20.78
N GLU A 177 -0.03 11.07 -21.73
CA GLU A 177 -0.04 11.85 -22.97
C GLU A 177 -0.82 11.09 -24.05
N PRO A 178 -1.18 11.73 -25.19
CA PRO A 178 -1.83 11.03 -26.31
C PRO A 178 -1.04 9.83 -26.85
N ALA A 179 0.28 9.85 -26.72
CA ALA A 179 1.16 8.74 -27.12
C ALA A 179 1.20 7.59 -26.10
N GLY A 180 0.63 7.78 -24.89
CA GLY A 180 0.61 6.81 -23.81
C GLY A 180 1.25 7.33 -22.51
N PRO A 181 1.36 6.46 -21.49
CA PRO A 181 1.92 6.81 -20.20
C PRO A 181 3.44 7.03 -20.28
N ARG A 182 3.92 8.10 -19.65
CA ARG A 182 5.33 8.48 -19.60
C ARG A 182 5.76 8.83 -18.18
N ALA A 183 6.85 8.23 -17.72
CA ALA A 183 7.46 8.58 -16.44
C ALA A 183 8.22 9.92 -16.56
N VAL A 184 8.09 10.76 -15.54
CA VAL A 184 8.73 12.09 -15.47
C VAL A 184 9.90 12.06 -14.48
N SER A 185 11.02 12.65 -14.88
CA SER A 185 12.19 12.81 -14.01
C SER A 185 11.91 13.77 -12.84
N ALA A 186 12.45 13.47 -11.66
CA ALA A 186 12.13 14.17 -10.41
C ALA A 186 12.42 15.68 -10.44
N ASP A 187 13.47 16.09 -11.15
CA ASP A 187 13.86 17.48 -11.36
C ASP A 187 12.87 18.28 -12.24
N ALA A 188 12.08 17.60 -13.06
CA ALA A 188 11.12 18.21 -13.98
C ALA A 188 9.65 18.13 -13.50
N TRP A 189 9.39 17.60 -12.29
CA TRP A 189 8.01 17.35 -11.84
C TRP A 189 7.15 18.61 -11.82
N LYS A 190 7.68 19.72 -11.31
CA LYS A 190 6.91 20.96 -11.19
C LYS A 190 6.46 21.48 -12.57
N GLU A 191 7.42 21.62 -13.49
CA GLU A 191 7.17 22.10 -14.85
C GLU A 191 6.20 21.19 -15.61
N GLU A 192 6.37 19.87 -15.52
CA GLU A 192 5.48 18.93 -16.22
C GLU A 192 4.08 18.88 -15.62
N LEU A 193 3.92 19.05 -14.30
CA LEU A 193 2.59 19.15 -13.69
C LEU A 193 1.85 20.42 -14.15
N GLU A 194 2.54 21.56 -14.24
CA GLU A 194 1.98 22.82 -14.76
C GLU A 194 1.50 22.64 -16.21
N LYS A 195 2.33 22.04 -17.06
CA LYS A 195 1.96 21.73 -18.45
C LYS A 195 0.83 20.70 -18.55
N CYS A 196 0.80 19.68 -17.70
CA CYS A 196 -0.29 18.72 -17.67
C CYS A 196 -1.61 19.39 -17.29
N PHE A 197 -1.57 20.32 -16.34
CA PHE A 197 -2.73 21.14 -15.98
C PHE A 197 -3.24 21.97 -17.16
N GLU A 198 -2.36 22.70 -17.85
CA GLU A 198 -2.72 23.49 -19.03
C GLU A 198 -3.32 22.67 -20.17
N LYS A 199 -2.80 21.44 -20.37
CA LYS A 199 -3.24 20.54 -21.45
C LYS A 199 -4.38 19.61 -21.07
N GLY A 200 -4.77 19.56 -19.80
CA GLY A 200 -5.73 18.60 -19.28
C GLY A 200 -5.25 17.14 -19.33
N TYR A 201 -3.93 16.91 -19.27
CA TYR A 201 -3.37 15.57 -19.27
C TYR A 201 -3.40 14.96 -17.87
N PRO A 202 -3.95 13.74 -17.68
CA PRO A 202 -3.91 13.07 -16.40
C PRO A 202 -2.47 12.84 -15.93
N ALA A 203 -2.23 13.09 -14.65
CA ALA A 203 -0.98 12.78 -13.99
C ALA A 203 -1.24 12.09 -12.67
N THR A 204 -0.42 11.08 -12.36
CA THR A 204 -0.47 10.32 -11.11
C THR A 204 0.93 10.27 -10.50
N ARG A 205 1.03 10.72 -9.26
CA ARG A 205 2.21 10.52 -8.41
C ARG A 205 1.98 9.29 -7.54
N LEU A 206 2.97 8.41 -7.48
CA LEU A 206 3.03 7.33 -6.48
C LEU A 206 4.20 7.60 -5.54
N ALA A 207 3.94 7.66 -4.24
CA ALA A 207 4.97 7.80 -3.22
C ALA A 207 4.94 6.61 -2.26
N ILE A 208 6.11 6.09 -1.92
CA ILE A 208 6.29 4.94 -1.03
C ILE A 208 7.27 5.37 0.05
N ALA A 209 6.89 5.26 1.32
CA ALA A 209 7.76 5.60 2.44
C ALA A 209 7.82 4.45 3.45
N ASN A 210 9.04 4.00 3.75
CA ASN A 210 9.29 3.05 4.83
C ASN A 210 9.35 3.82 6.15
N ARG A 211 8.28 3.73 6.96
CA ARG A 211 8.18 4.39 8.26
C ARG A 211 8.98 3.68 9.35
N GLY A 212 9.63 2.55 9.02
CA GLY A 212 10.47 1.78 9.92
C GLY A 212 9.68 0.88 10.85
N LEU A 213 10.32 0.51 11.97
CA LEU A 213 9.70 -0.32 13.01
C LEU A 213 8.68 0.50 13.82
N TRP A 214 7.48 -0.07 13.88
CA TRP A 214 6.30 0.46 14.53
C TRP A 214 5.85 -0.46 15.65
N PRO A 215 5.62 0.08 16.86
CA PRO A 215 5.20 -0.73 18.00
C PRO A 215 3.75 -1.17 17.83
N LYS A 216 3.48 -2.45 18.10
CA LYS A 216 2.11 -2.99 18.08
C LYS A 216 1.23 -2.39 19.17
N SER A 217 1.83 -1.95 20.28
CA SER A 217 1.14 -1.17 21.31
C SER A 217 0.72 0.22 20.84
N GLY A 218 1.32 0.73 19.76
CA GLY A 218 0.92 1.97 19.09
C GLY A 218 -0.31 1.81 18.20
N VAL A 219 -0.80 0.58 17.96
CA VAL A 219 -2.03 0.35 17.22
C VAL A 219 -3.22 0.43 18.17
N LYS A 220 -4.06 1.45 17.99
CA LYS A 220 -5.21 1.74 18.85
C LYS A 220 -6.50 1.68 18.03
N VAL A 221 -7.62 1.58 18.73
CA VAL A 221 -8.96 1.65 18.15
C VAL A 221 -9.60 2.93 18.65
N GLY A 222 -10.20 3.70 17.74
CA GLY A 222 -10.89 4.92 18.12
C GLY A 222 -10.96 5.91 16.98
N PHE A 223 -12.07 5.85 16.24
CA PHE A 223 -12.73 7.04 15.73
C PHE A 223 -13.98 7.18 16.60
N VAL A 224 -14.16 8.32 17.26
CA VAL A 224 -15.44 8.63 17.89
C VAL A 224 -16.32 9.07 16.72
N ASN A 225 -17.17 8.17 16.26
CA ASN A 225 -18.27 8.53 15.37
C ASN A 225 -19.27 9.30 16.25
N ASP A 226 -19.22 10.63 16.20
CA ASP A 226 -20.31 11.50 16.67
C ASP A 226 -21.39 11.59 15.59
#